data_AF-A0A6B3N0L4-F1
#
_entry.id   AF-A0A6B3N0L4-F1
#
_cell.length_a   1.000
_cell.length_b   1.000
_cell.length_c   1.000
_cell.angle_alpha   90.00
_cell.angle_beta   90.00
_cell.angle_gamma   90.00
#
_symmetry.space_group_name_H-M   'P 1'
#
loop_
_entity.id
_entity.type
_entity.pdbx_description
1 polymer ?
#
loop_
_entity_poly.entity_id
_entity_poly.type
_entity_poly.pdbx_seq_one_letter_code
_entity_poly.pdbx_strand_id
1 'polypeptide(L)'
;RVGKVINKYRVGKFFELEITNNSFSYTRKPQGLKAAAALDGLYVIRTSVDTEVLDAPATVKAYKSLSQVEQAFRSYKTMDLKVRPIYHHLESRVKSHVFLCMLAYYVEWHMKQARFTDSF
;
A
#
# COMPACT_ATOMS: atom_id res chain seq x y z
N ARG A 1 -27.86 0.36 -11.99
CA ARG A 1 -27.81 0.75 -10.55
C ARG A 1 -27.15 -0.32 -9.67
N VAL A 2 -27.47 -1.60 -9.84
CA VAL A 2 -26.92 -2.72 -9.02
C VAL A 2 -25.39 -2.81 -9.07
N GLY A 3 -24.75 -2.75 -10.25
CA GLY A 3 -23.29 -2.80 -10.36
C GLY A 3 -22.54 -1.70 -9.58
N LYS A 4 -23.13 -0.50 -9.47
CA LYS A 4 -22.57 0.62 -8.69
C LYS A 4 -22.57 0.31 -7.19
N VAL A 5 -23.61 -0.37 -6.69
CA VAL A 5 -23.72 -0.79 -5.29
C VAL A 5 -22.70 -1.89 -4.97
N ILE A 6 -22.59 -2.90 -5.84
CA ILE A 6 -21.62 -4.00 -5.67
C ILE A 6 -20.19 -3.47 -5.59
N ASN A 7 -19.81 -2.58 -6.52
CA ASN A 7 -18.47 -2.02 -6.56
C ASN A 7 -18.18 -1.11 -5.36
N LYS A 8 -19.17 -0.33 -4.92
CA LYS A 8 -19.03 0.53 -3.74
C LYS A 8 -18.68 -0.28 -2.48
N TYR A 9 -19.35 -1.41 -2.26
CA TYR A 9 -19.15 -2.24 -1.08
C TYR A 9 -18.15 -3.39 -1.28
N ARG A 10 -17.62 -3.58 -2.49
CA ARG A 10 -16.70 -4.67 -2.86
C ARG A 10 -17.20 -6.08 -2.51
N VAL A 11 -18.53 -6.26 -2.50
CA VAL A 11 -19.20 -7.51 -2.10
C VAL A 11 -19.46 -8.47 -3.27
N GLY A 12 -19.08 -8.12 -4.50
CA GLY A 12 -19.42 -8.90 -5.70
C GLY A 12 -18.96 -10.36 -5.65
N LYS A 13 -17.86 -10.64 -4.95
CA LYS A 13 -17.35 -12.00 -4.72
C LYS A 13 -18.27 -12.90 -3.88
N PHE A 14 -19.26 -12.34 -3.19
CA PHE A 14 -20.16 -13.06 -2.27
C PHE A 14 -21.56 -13.30 -2.83
N PHE A 15 -21.90 -12.68 -3.96
CA PHE A 15 -23.24 -12.72 -4.53
C PHE A 15 -23.19 -13.18 -5.98
N GLU A 16 -24.12 -14.05 -6.33
CA GLU A 16 -24.48 -14.36 -7.71
C GLU A 16 -25.71 -13.54 -8.04
N LEU A 17 -25.67 -12.83 -9.17
CA LEU A 17 -26.73 -11.94 -9.59
C LEU A 17 -27.19 -12.35 -10.98
N GLU A 18 -28.48 -12.53 -11.14
CA GLU A 18 -29.09 -12.66 -12.46
C GLU A 18 -29.94 -11.42 -12.70
N ILE A 19 -29.62 -10.72 -13.78
CA ILE A 19 -30.35 -9.54 -14.20
C ILE A 19 -30.92 -9.86 -15.58
N THR A 20 -32.24 -9.98 -15.68
CA THR A 20 -32.96 -10.09 -16.95
C THR A 20 -33.65 -8.77 -17.28
N ASN A 21 -34.32 -8.69 -18.44
CA ASN A 21 -35.05 -7.49 -18.84
C ASN A 21 -36.20 -7.12 -17.89
N ASN A 22 -36.77 -8.10 -17.18
CA ASN A 22 -37.95 -7.91 -16.32
C ASN A 22 -37.78 -8.42 -14.89
N SER A 23 -36.64 -9.03 -14.54
CA SER A 23 -36.42 -9.57 -13.20
C SER A 23 -34.99 -9.39 -12.73
N PHE A 24 -34.85 -9.30 -11.41
CA PHE A 24 -33.59 -9.26 -10.71
C PHE A 24 -33.63 -10.33 -9.62
N SER A 25 -32.73 -11.31 -9.69
CA SER A 25 -32.54 -12.32 -8.65
C SER A 25 -31.12 -12.22 -8.09
N TYR A 26 -30.97 -12.60 -6.82
CA TYR A 26 -29.66 -12.70 -6.18
C TYR A 26 -29.58 -13.91 -5.28
N THR A 27 -28.43 -14.59 -5.32
CA THR A 27 -28.13 -15.71 -4.43
C THR A 27 -26.80 -15.46 -3.73
N ARG A 28 -26.73 -15.78 -2.44
CA ARG A 28 -25.47 -15.69 -1.67
C ARG A 28 -24.62 -16.92 -1.98
N LYS A 29 -23.31 -16.75 -2.15
CA LYS A 29 -22.34 -17.85 -2.27
C LYS A 29 -21.87 -18.25 -0.87
N PRO A 30 -22.47 -19.29 -0.23
CA PRO A 30 -22.24 -19.58 1.18
C PRO A 30 -20.80 -19.96 1.49
N GLN A 31 -20.11 -20.63 0.56
CA GLN A 31 -18.73 -21.05 0.72
C GLN A 31 -17.75 -19.86 0.77
N GLY A 32 -17.92 -18.89 -0.14
CA GLY A 32 -17.11 -17.67 -0.15
C GLY A 32 -17.37 -16.79 1.07
N LEU A 33 -18.63 -16.76 1.55
CA LEU A 33 -19.00 -16.05 2.77
C LEU A 33 -18.38 -16.68 4.02
N LYS A 34 -18.43 -18.02 4.15
CA LYS A 34 -17.80 -18.75 5.25
C LYS A 34 -16.28 -18.57 5.26
N ALA A 35 -15.63 -18.64 4.11
CA ALA A 35 -14.18 -18.45 4.01
C ALA A 35 -13.76 -17.02 4.37
N ALA A 36 -14.53 -16.01 3.97
CA ALA A 36 -14.27 -14.63 4.39
C ALA A 36 -14.55 -14.42 5.88
N ALA A 37 -15.64 -14.96 6.41
CA ALA A 37 -15.98 -14.89 7.83
C ALA A 37 -14.92 -15.55 8.71
N ALA A 38 -14.29 -16.64 8.26
CA ALA A 38 -13.17 -17.27 8.97
C ALA A 38 -11.91 -16.39 9.03
N LEU A 39 -11.80 -15.40 8.15
CA LEU A 39 -10.70 -14.43 8.09
C LEU A 39 -11.08 -13.07 8.66
N ASP A 40 -12.33 -12.86 9.09
CA ASP A 40 -12.78 -11.60 9.67
C ASP A 40 -12.02 -11.34 10.99
N GLY A 41 -11.34 -10.19 11.06
CA GLY A 41 -10.47 -9.83 12.18
C GLY A 41 -9.04 -10.36 12.09
N LEU A 42 -8.72 -11.22 11.11
CA LEU A 42 -7.36 -11.67 10.84
C LEU A 42 -6.66 -10.75 9.83
N TYR A 43 -5.41 -10.38 10.14
CA TYR A 43 -4.56 -9.64 9.22
C TYR A 43 -3.75 -10.60 8.35
N VAL A 44 -4.20 -10.83 7.11
CA VAL A 44 -3.55 -11.76 6.18
C VAL A 44 -2.64 -11.00 5.22
N ILE A 45 -1.36 -11.38 5.18
CA ILE A 45 -0.40 -10.91 4.18
C ILE A 45 -0.25 -12.00 3.12
N ARG A 46 -0.51 -11.66 1.86
CA ARG A 46 -0.34 -12.55 0.71
C ARG A 46 0.82 -12.05 -0.16
N THR A 47 1.77 -12.93 -0.45
CA THR A 47 2.88 -12.67 -1.37
C THR A 47 2.84 -13.66 -2.54
N SER A 48 3.37 -13.25 -3.70
CA SER A 48 3.60 -14.12 -4.85
C SER A 48 5.01 -14.70 -4.88
N VAL A 49 5.82 -14.40 -3.86
CA VAL A 49 7.19 -14.91 -3.71
C VAL A 49 7.14 -16.33 -3.12
N ASP A 50 7.95 -17.24 -3.67
CA ASP A 50 8.03 -18.62 -3.19
C ASP A 50 8.52 -18.69 -1.74
N THR A 51 8.02 -19.69 -1.02
CA THR A 51 8.31 -19.87 0.42
C THR A 51 9.78 -20.21 0.68
N GLU A 52 10.48 -20.80 -0.28
CA GLU A 52 11.93 -21.06 -0.19
C GLU A 52 12.76 -19.76 -0.26
N VAL A 53 12.22 -18.72 -0.89
CA VAL A 53 12.86 -17.40 -1.03
C VAL A 53 12.46 -16.47 0.11
N LEU A 54 11.19 -16.51 0.51
CA LEU A 54 10.66 -15.67 1.58
C LEU A 54 9.65 -16.44 2.43
N ASP A 55 10.10 -16.84 3.61
CA ASP A 55 9.24 -17.53 4.58
C ASP A 55 8.19 -16.58 5.18
N ALA A 56 7.25 -17.13 5.95
CA ALA A 56 6.16 -16.34 6.52
C ALA A 56 6.64 -15.23 7.48
N PRO A 57 7.55 -15.47 8.44
CA PRO A 57 8.11 -14.42 9.28
C PRO A 57 8.84 -13.32 8.49
N ALA A 58 9.67 -13.69 7.50
CA ALA A 58 10.38 -12.72 6.66
C ALA A 58 9.41 -11.93 5.78
N THR A 59 8.34 -12.54 5.29
CA THR A 59 7.27 -11.86 4.56
C THR A 59 6.60 -10.79 5.42
N VAL A 60 6.28 -11.12 6.68
CA VAL A 60 5.70 -10.14 7.62
C VAL A 60 6.69 -9.02 7.92
N LYS A 61 7.97 -9.34 8.12
CA LYS A 61 9.02 -8.36 8.37
C LYS A 61 9.22 -7.41 7.17
N ALA A 62 9.30 -7.96 5.96
CA ALA A 62 9.41 -7.20 4.72
C ALA A 62 8.19 -6.27 4.55
N TYR A 63 6.98 -6.80 4.72
CA TYR A 63 5.77 -6.00 4.67
C TYR A 63 5.77 -4.87 5.71
N LYS A 64 6.15 -5.16 6.96
CA LYS A 64 6.25 -4.14 8.01
C LYS A 64 7.35 -3.11 7.73
N SER A 65 8.46 -3.50 7.09
CA SER A 65 9.51 -2.55 6.70
C SER A 65 9.04 -1.54 5.64
N LEU A 66 7.94 -1.79 4.94
CA LEU A 66 7.29 -0.79 4.08
C LEU A 66 6.87 0.46 4.86
N SER A 67 6.58 0.33 6.17
CA SER A 67 6.35 1.48 7.04
C SER A 67 7.57 2.41 7.14
N GLN A 68 8.79 1.90 6.92
CA GLN A 68 10.00 2.72 6.85
C GLN A 68 10.01 3.57 5.57
N VAL A 69 9.47 3.04 4.47
CA VAL A 69 9.27 3.80 3.22
C VAL A 69 8.22 4.88 3.45
N GLU A 70 7.11 4.58 4.12
CA GLU A 70 6.12 5.59 4.51
C GLU A 70 6.70 6.64 5.44
N GLN A 71 7.55 6.24 6.39
CA GLN A 71 8.27 7.16 7.27
C GLN A 71 9.26 8.02 6.48
N ALA A 72 9.97 7.46 5.48
CA ALA A 72 10.81 8.22 4.57
C ALA A 72 9.99 9.25 3.78
N PHE A 73 8.81 8.88 3.29
CA PHE A 73 7.88 9.80 2.62
C PHE A 73 7.28 10.85 3.57
N ARG A 74 7.03 10.50 4.83
CA ARG A 74 6.60 11.46 5.85
C ARG A 74 7.74 12.42 6.18
N SER A 75 8.94 11.93 6.41
CA SER A 75 10.15 12.75 6.57
C SER A 75 10.38 13.64 5.34
N TYR A 76 10.15 13.16 4.13
CA TYR A 76 10.18 13.98 2.92
C TYR A 76 9.16 15.13 2.94
N LYS A 77 8.00 14.93 3.57
CA LYS A 77 6.94 15.94 3.72
C LYS A 77 7.11 16.83 4.96
N THR A 78 7.75 16.34 6.02
CA THR A 78 7.78 16.98 7.36
C THR A 78 9.15 17.55 7.70
N MET A 79 10.23 16.97 7.18
CA MET A 79 11.60 17.37 7.47
C MET A 79 12.06 18.43 6.48
N ASP A 80 11.76 19.68 6.81
CA ASP A 80 12.61 20.88 6.78
C ASP A 80 13.81 20.99 5.82
N LEU A 81 13.77 20.40 4.62
CA LEU A 81 14.60 20.84 3.51
C LEU A 81 13.93 21.98 2.73
N LYS A 82 13.18 22.88 3.40
CA LYS A 82 12.44 23.99 2.78
C LYS A 82 11.87 23.63 1.39
N VAL A 83 11.28 22.45 1.24
CA VAL A 83 10.28 22.20 0.19
C VAL A 83 9.03 22.96 0.65
N ARG A 84 9.14 24.29 0.69
CA ARG A 84 7.98 25.12 0.44
C ARG A 84 7.37 24.60 -0.85
N PRO A 85 6.05 24.72 -1.05
CA PRO A 85 5.48 24.40 -2.33
C PRO A 85 6.08 25.36 -3.38
N ILE A 86 7.16 24.93 -4.01
CA ILE A 86 7.62 25.49 -5.28
C ILE A 86 6.69 24.82 -6.28
N TYR A 87 5.62 25.55 -6.61
CA TYR A 87 4.67 25.11 -7.62
C TYR A 87 5.38 25.10 -8.97
N HIS A 88 5.90 23.93 -9.34
CA HIS A 88 6.51 23.71 -10.63
C HIS A 88 5.38 23.42 -11.62
N HIS A 89 5.20 24.30 -12.59
CA HIS A 89 4.19 24.16 -13.65
C HIS A 89 4.74 23.47 -14.91
N LEU A 90 6.04 23.18 -14.94
CA LEU A 90 6.73 22.49 -16.03
C LEU A 90 7.20 21.11 -15.56
N GLU A 91 6.88 20.08 -16.34
CA GLU A 91 7.16 18.67 -16.02
C GLU A 91 8.64 18.41 -15.69
N SER A 92 9.56 19.00 -16.46
CA SER A 92 11.00 18.83 -16.25
C SER A 92 11.46 19.31 -14.87
N ARG A 93 10.93 20.44 -14.40
CA ARG A 93 11.32 21.00 -13.11
C ARG A 93 10.72 20.21 -11.93
N VAL A 94 9.52 19.66 -12.10
CA VAL A 94 8.93 18.72 -11.12
C VAL A 94 9.85 17.51 -10.94
N LYS A 95 10.28 16.89 -12.06
CA LYS A 95 11.17 15.72 -12.02
C LYS A 95 12.50 16.04 -11.34
N SER A 96 13.16 17.13 -11.72
CA SER A 96 14.42 17.54 -11.11
C SER A 96 14.30 17.85 -9.62
N HIS A 97 13.21 18.50 -9.20
CA HIS A 97 12.99 18.83 -7.80
C HIS A 97 12.78 17.57 -6.93
N VAL A 98 11.94 16.63 -7.38
CA VAL A 98 11.74 15.34 -6.70
C VAL A 98 13.05 14.57 -6.61
N PHE A 99 13.85 14.55 -7.69
CA PHE A 99 15.14 13.89 -7.70
C PHE A 99 16.13 14.48 -6.69
N LEU A 100 16.27 15.79 -6.65
CA LEU A 100 17.15 16.47 -5.68
C LEU A 100 16.74 16.20 -4.24
N CYS A 101 15.44 16.14 -3.95
CA CYS A 101 14.98 15.84 -2.61
C CYS A 101 15.23 14.38 -2.22
N MET A 102 15.07 13.43 -3.15
CA MET A 102 15.43 12.03 -2.93
C MET A 102 16.94 11.88 -2.63
N LEU A 103 17.79 12.62 -3.34
CA LEU A 103 19.23 12.64 -3.07
C LEU A 103 19.57 13.22 -1.69
N ALA A 104 18.95 14.34 -1.31
CA ALA A 104 19.16 14.95 0.00
C ALA A 104 18.77 13.99 1.14
N TYR A 105 17.63 13.30 1.00
CA TYR A 105 17.20 12.27 1.95
C TYR A 105 18.19 11.09 2.01
N TYR A 106 18.67 10.62 0.86
CA TYR A 106 19.63 9.52 0.81
C TYR A 106 20.93 9.85 1.55
N VAL A 107 21.46 11.06 1.35
CA VAL A 107 22.66 11.54 2.07
C VAL A 107 22.40 11.59 3.57
N GLU A 108 21.26 12.16 3.99
CA GLU A 108 20.91 12.24 5.40
C GLU A 108 20.75 10.86 6.05
N TRP A 109 20.12 9.92 5.36
CA TRP A 109 19.97 8.54 5.81
C TRP A 109 21.34 7.87 6.01
N HIS A 110 22.25 8.03 5.05
CA HIS A 110 23.64 7.54 5.17
C HIS A 110 24.37 8.18 6.36
N MET A 111 24.22 9.49 6.55
CA MET A 111 24.82 10.20 7.69
C MET A 111 24.24 9.77 9.04
N LYS A 112 22.97 9.37 9.09
CA LYS A 112 22.36 8.79 10.30
C LYS A 112 22.94 7.42 10.58
N GLN A 113 23.04 6.55 9.57
CA GLN A 113 23.62 5.22 9.73
C GLN A 113 25.09 5.27 10.19
N ALA A 114 25.92 6.09 9.58
CA ALA A 114 27.33 6.24 9.97
C ALA A 114 27.47 6.68 11.44
N ARG A 115 26.63 7.62 11.91
CA ARG A 115 26.60 8.05 13.31
C ARG A 115 26.23 6.95 14.30
N PHE A 116 25.37 6.01 13.91
CA PHE A 116 25.04 4.86 14.76
C PHE A 116 26.18 3.84 14.83
N THR A 117 27.03 3.73 13.80
CA THR A 117 28.17 2.80 13.77
C THR A 117 29.36 3.32 14.59
N ASP A 118 29.58 4.64 14.67
CA ASP A 118 30.66 5.26 15.46
C ASP A 118 30.36 5.38 16.97
N SER A 119 29.21 4.89 17.43
CA SER A 119 28.75 4.99 18.83
C SER A 119 28.99 3.71 19.66
N PHE A 120 29.78 2.75 19.16
CA PHE A 120 30.18 1.52 19.86
C PHE A 120 31.68 1.32 19.85
#